data_AF-A0A839XI84-F1
#
_entry.id   AF-A0A839XI84-F1
#
_cell.length_a   1.000
_cell.length_b   1.000
_cell.length_c   1.000
_cell.angle_alpha   90.00
_cell.angle_beta   90.00
_cell.angle_gamma   90.00
#
_symmetry.space_group_name_H-M   'P 1'
#
loop_
_entity.id
_entity.type
_entity.pdbx_description
1 polymer ?
#
loop_
_entity_poly.entity_id
_entity_poly.type
_entity_poly.pdbx_seq_one_letter_code
_entity_poly.pdbx_strand_id
1 'polypeptide(L)' 'MAAALDAGGRVVDDSHAPAFVVLADPDGNRVCVCTELGRD' A
#
# COMPACT_ATOMS: atom_id res chain seq x y z
N MET A 1 -7.28 -1.86 1.79
CA MET A 1 -6.33 -2.85 1.25
C MET A 1 -6.98 -3.82 0.26
N ALA A 2 -8.08 -4.50 0.61
CA ALA A 2 -8.70 -5.56 -0.20
C ALA A 2 -8.95 -5.20 -1.68
N ALA A 3 -9.51 -4.02 -1.97
CA ALA A 3 -9.79 -3.61 -3.36
C ALA A 3 -8.53 -3.50 -4.23
N ALA A 4 -7.41 -3.06 -3.67
CA ALA A 4 -6.16 -2.95 -4.42
C ALA A 4 -5.54 -4.33 -4.71
N LEU A 5 -5.73 -5.30 -3.83
CA LEU A 5 -5.29 -6.68 -4.03
C LEU A 5 -6.17 -7.40 -5.07
N ASP A 6 -7.49 -7.20 -5.01
CA ASP A 6 -8.45 -7.76 -5.97
C ASP A 6 -8.24 -7.23 -7.40
N ALA A 7 -7.79 -5.98 -7.52
CA ALA A 7 -7.36 -5.38 -8.79
C ALA A 7 -6.02 -5.93 -9.34
N GLY A 8 -5.43 -6.94 -8.69
CA GLY A 8 -4.15 -7.54 -9.09
C GLY A 8 -2.92 -6.84 -8.50
N GLY A 9 -3.11 -5.89 -7.57
CA GLY A 9 -2.02 -5.31 -6.82
C GLY A 9 -1.41 -6.29 -5.82
N ARG A 10 -0.14 -6.11 -5.51
CA ARG A 10 0.58 -6.88 -4.47
C ARG A 10 1.19 -5.97 -3.44
N VAL A 11 1.33 -6.47 -2.22
CA VAL A 11 2.09 -5.79 -1.16
C VAL A 11 3.57 -5.91 -1.47
N VAL A 12 4.27 -4.77 -1.44
CA VAL A 12 5.72 -4.69 -1.62
C VAL A 12 6.42 -4.43 -0.28
N ASP A 13 5.86 -3.56 0.55
CA ASP A 13 6.34 -3.30 1.92
C ASP A 13 5.16 -2.92 2.82
N ASP A 14 5.00 -3.61 3.93
CA ASP A 14 4.01 -3.35 4.99
C ASP A 14 4.67 -3.14 6.36
N SER A 15 5.99 -2.99 6.41
CA SER A 15 6.78 -2.79 7.63
C SER A 15 6.34 -1.58 8.47
N HIS A 16 5.65 -0.63 7.84
CA HIS A 16 5.19 0.61 8.42
C HIS A 16 3.67 0.65 8.64
N ALA A 17 2.99 -0.49 8.48
CA ALA A 17 1.57 -0.60 8.75
C ALA A 17 1.28 -0.31 10.24
N PRO A 18 0.17 0.39 10.57
CA PRO A 18 -0.87 0.88 9.66
C PRO A 18 -0.66 2.34 9.19
N ALA A 19 0.49 2.96 9.46
CA ALA A 19 0.77 4.34 9.06
C ALA A 19 0.86 4.46 7.53
N PHE A 20 1.63 3.58 6.88
CA PHE A 20 1.61 3.46 5.43
C PHE A 20 1.99 2.06 4.94
N VAL A 21 1.53 1.72 3.74
CA VAL A 21 1.83 0.46 3.06
C VAL A 21 2.16 0.73 1.60
N VAL A 22 3.16 0.04 1.05
CA VAL A 22 3.57 0.14 -0.35
C VAL A 22 3.00 -1.01 -1.14
N LEU A 23 2.29 -0.68 -2.21
CA LEU A 23 1.71 -1.61 -3.17
C LEU A 23 2.39 -1.49 -4.52
N ALA A 24 2.36 -2.56 -5.29
CA ALA A 24 2.66 -2.51 -6.72
C ALA A 24 1.54 -3.11 -7.54
N ASP A 25 1.18 -2.45 -8.64
CA ASP A 25 0.23 -2.95 -9.62
C ASP A 25 0.88 -4.00 -10.56
N PRO A 26 0.09 -4.64 -11.44
CA PRO A 26 0.60 -5.62 -12.42
C PRO A 26 1.62 -5.05 -13.43
N ASP A 27 1.51 -3.78 -13.79
CA ASP A 27 2.47 -3.09 -14.66
C ASP A 27 3.78 -2.74 -13.93
N GLY A 28 3.79 -2.91 -12.60
CA GLY A 28 4.95 -2.72 -11.74
C GLY A 28 5.08 -1.30 -11.18
N ASN A 29 4.09 -0.42 -11.38
CA ASN A 29 4.14 0.89 -10.73
C ASN A 29 3.90 0.73 -9.23
N ARG A 30 4.51 1.62 -8.44
CA ARG A 30 4.48 1.56 -6.98
C ARG A 30 3.70 2.73 -6.43
N VAL A 31 2.81 2.44 -5.49
CA VAL A 31 2.01 3.43 -4.80
C VAL A 31 2.11 3.24 -3.29
N CYS A 32 2.22 4.35 -2.58
CA CYS A 32 2.16 4.37 -1.12
C CYS A 32 0.75 4.72 -0.68
N VAL A 33 0.14 3.87 0.14
CA VAL A 33 -1.17 4.11 0.76
C VAL A 33 -0.93 4.52 2.20
N CYS A 34 -1.11 5.80 2.50
CA CYS A 34 -0.89 6.38 3.82
C CYS A 34 -2.20 6.62 4.57
N THR A 35 -2.15 6.50 5.89
CA THR A 35 -3.21 6.96 6.81
C THR A 35 -2.77 8.25 7.50
N GLU A 36 -3.67 8.85 8.27
CA GLU A 36 -3.36 10.02 9.11
C GLU A 36 -2.59 9.67 10.39
N LEU A 37 -2.36 8.38 10.68
CA LEU A 37 -1.69 7.96 11.89
C LEU A 37 -0.23 8.45 11.95
N GLY A 38 0.16 9.02 13.08
CA GLY A 38 1.54 9.51 13.30
C GLY A 38 1.82 10.88 12.68
N ARG A 39 0.79 11.60 12.23
CA ARG A 39 0.90 12.99 11.76
C ARG A 39 0.56 13.94 12.91
N ASP A 40 1.57 14.36 13.65
CA ASP A 40 1.53 15.48 14.61
C ASP A 40 1.83 16.82 13.91
#